data_AF-A0A7Y9MQD9-F1
#
_entry.id   AF-A0A7Y9MQD9-F1
#
_cell.length_a   1.000
_cell.length_b   1.000
_cell.length_c   1.000
_cell.angle_alpha   90.00
_cell.angle_beta   90.00
_cell.angle_gamma   90.00
#
_symmetry.space_group_name_H-M   'P 1'
#
loop_
_entity.id
_entity.type
_entity.pdbx_description
1 polymer ?
#
loop_
_entity_poly.entity_id
_entity_poly.type
_entity_poly.pdbx_seq_one_letter_code
_entity_poly.pdbx_strand_id
1 'polypeptide(L)'
;MPVSATGRRRLWLSTAFVATISAGLASRQFPWLLPSWLGQFPGDALWALMVYLGLAWLAPRARPLRLAALALAICWLVEASQLYRAPWLDALRATTLGHLALGSTFVWMDLLAYAVGVAAGAWLDRCARR
;
A
#
# COMPACT_ATOMS: atom_id res chain seq x y z
N MET A 1 18.11 22.69 -14.06
CA MET A 1 16.90 23.52 -13.88
C MET A 1 16.32 23.22 -12.51
N PRO A 2 16.03 24.22 -11.65
CA PRO A 2 15.43 23.96 -10.35
C PRO A 2 14.05 23.32 -10.56
N VAL A 3 13.87 22.10 -10.06
CA VAL A 3 12.58 21.43 -10.11
C VAL A 3 11.59 22.26 -9.30
N SER A 4 10.47 22.66 -9.93
CA SER A 4 9.39 23.39 -9.26
C SER A 4 8.92 22.62 -8.01
N ALA A 5 8.37 23.32 -7.00
CA ALA A 5 7.91 22.67 -5.77
C ALA A 5 6.98 21.46 -6.04
N THR A 6 6.13 21.58 -7.05
CA THR A 6 5.26 20.50 -7.54
C THR A 6 6.05 19.33 -8.16
N GLY A 7 7.08 19.62 -8.96
CA GLY A 7 7.94 18.59 -9.55
C GLY A 7 8.77 17.85 -8.51
N ARG A 8 9.27 18.55 -7.48
CA ARG A 8 10.06 17.95 -6.39
C ARG A 8 9.21 16.99 -5.57
N ARG A 9 7.96 17.38 -5.28
CA ARG A 9 7.00 16.50 -4.59
C ARG A 9 6.65 15.26 -5.42
N ARG A 10 6.44 15.42 -6.74
CA ARG A 10 6.18 14.27 -7.63
C ARG A 10 7.35 13.31 -7.68
N LEU A 11 8.58 13.83 -7.80
CA LEU A 11 9.79 13.02 -7.76
C LEU A 11 9.88 12.25 -6.44
N TRP A 12 9.73 12.95 -5.30
CA TRP A 12 9.76 12.33 -3.97
C TRP A 12 8.74 11.20 -3.84
N LEU A 13 7.47 11.44 -4.23
CA LEU A 13 6.41 10.44 -4.24
C LEU A 13 6.76 9.23 -5.10
N SER A 14 7.33 9.45 -6.30
CA SER A 14 7.75 8.36 -7.19
C SER A 14 8.88 7.54 -6.58
N THR A 15 9.91 8.17 -5.99
CA THR A 15 10.97 7.44 -5.27
C THR A 15 10.43 6.67 -4.07
N ALA A 16 9.56 7.30 -3.26
CA ALA A 16 8.95 6.63 -2.12
C ALA A 16 8.12 5.43 -2.56
N PHE A 17 7.32 5.56 -3.62
CA PHE A 17 6.50 4.49 -4.18
C PHE A 17 7.36 3.28 -4.61
N VAL A 18 8.43 3.52 -5.38
CA VAL A 18 9.34 2.46 -5.82
C VAL A 18 10.07 1.81 -4.63
N ALA A 19 10.52 2.61 -3.66
CA ALA A 19 11.15 2.11 -2.45
C ALA A 19 10.19 1.23 -1.62
N THR A 20 8.93 1.65 -1.48
CA THR A 20 7.88 0.87 -0.77
C THR A 20 7.60 -0.46 -1.47
N ILE A 21 7.49 -0.49 -2.80
CA ILE A 21 7.34 -1.74 -3.56
C ILE A 21 8.53 -2.66 -3.32
N SER A 22 9.75 -2.13 -3.43
CA SER A 22 10.98 -2.90 -3.26
C SER A 22 11.06 -3.49 -1.85
N ALA A 23 10.72 -2.70 -0.83
CA ALA A 23 10.68 -3.13 0.56
C ALA A 23 9.59 -4.19 0.81
N GLY A 24 8.39 -4.03 0.24
CA GLY A 24 7.30 -4.99 0.39
C GLY A 24 7.57 -6.33 -0.30
N LEU A 25 8.25 -6.30 -1.46
CA LEU A 25 8.74 -7.53 -2.10
C LEU A 25 9.85 -8.18 -1.29
N ALA A 26 10.80 -7.39 -0.78
CA ALA A 26 11.88 -7.89 0.06
C ALA A 26 11.36 -8.51 1.38
N SER A 27 10.34 -7.93 2.02
CA SER A 27 9.75 -8.50 3.23
C SER A 27 9.10 -9.87 2.99
N ARG A 28 8.58 -10.10 1.77
CA ARG A 28 7.99 -11.39 1.36
C ARG A 28 9.05 -12.39 0.90
N GLN A 29 10.11 -11.93 0.23
CA GLN A 29 11.19 -12.78 -0.29
C GLN A 29 12.19 -13.19 0.79
N PHE A 30 12.41 -12.34 1.79
CA PHE A 30 13.38 -12.55 2.85
C PHE A 30 12.75 -12.46 4.25
N PRO A 31 11.85 -13.40 4.64
CA PRO A 31 11.14 -13.34 5.92
C PRO A 31 12.07 -13.34 7.14
N TRP A 32 13.28 -13.88 7.01
CA TRP A 32 14.30 -13.91 8.07
C TRP A 32 14.88 -12.54 8.42
N LEU A 33 14.67 -11.51 7.59
CA LEU A 33 15.08 -10.14 7.91
C LEU A 33 14.19 -9.50 8.98
N LEU A 34 12.99 -10.04 9.17
CA LEU A 34 12.00 -9.50 10.07
C LEU A 34 11.77 -10.48 11.23
N PRO A 35 11.46 -9.96 12.44
CA PRO A 35 11.04 -10.81 13.54
C PRO A 35 9.89 -11.73 13.13
N SER A 36 10.03 -13.04 13.36
CA SER A 36 9.07 -14.05 12.92
C SER A 36 7.63 -13.82 13.44
N TRP A 37 7.49 -13.19 14.60
CA TRP A 37 6.20 -12.83 15.19
C TRP A 37 5.40 -11.79 14.39
N LEU A 38 6.05 -11.05 13.48
CA LEU A 38 5.39 -10.09 12.59
C LEU A 38 4.73 -10.76 11.37
N GLY A 39 5.14 -11.97 11.00
CA GLY A 39 4.56 -12.69 9.86
C GLY A 39 4.49 -11.83 8.59
N GLN A 40 3.28 -11.71 8.00
CA GLN A 40 3.03 -10.94 6.77
C GLN A 40 2.75 -9.45 7.02
N PHE A 41 2.52 -9.06 8.28
CA PHE A 41 2.11 -7.71 8.69
C PHE A 41 2.94 -6.58 8.06
N PRO A 42 4.29 -6.65 7.98
CA PRO A 42 5.08 -5.56 7.40
C PRO A 42 4.85 -5.43 5.89
N GLY A 43 4.64 -6.54 5.20
CA GLY A 43 4.33 -6.54 3.77
C GLY A 43 2.99 -5.88 3.48
N ASP A 44 1.98 -6.15 4.30
CA ASP A 44 0.62 -5.63 4.12
C ASP A 44 0.52 -4.14 4.50
N ALA A 45 1.26 -3.72 5.53
CA ALA A 45 1.43 -2.31 5.84
C ALA A 45 2.13 -1.55 4.71
N LEU A 46 3.18 -2.12 4.11
CA LEU A 46 3.87 -1.53 2.95
C LEU A 46 2.97 -1.51 1.70
N TRP A 47 2.14 -2.53 1.50
CA TRP A 47 1.17 -2.54 0.41
C TRP A 47 0.14 -1.41 0.56
N ALA A 48 -0.41 -1.19 1.74
CA ALA A 48 -1.32 -0.07 1.99
C ALA A 48 -0.66 1.30 1.85
N LEU A 49 0.61 1.42 2.28
CA LEU A 49 1.42 2.62 2.05
C LEU A 49 1.59 2.90 0.54
N MET A 50 1.86 1.86 -0.26
CA MET A 50 1.96 1.97 -1.72
C MET A 50 0.65 2.49 -2.33
N VAL A 51 -0.50 1.95 -1.91
CA VAL A 51 -1.83 2.43 -2.37
C VAL A 51 -2.01 3.91 -2.05
N TYR A 52 -1.68 4.34 -0.84
CA TYR A 52 -1.75 5.75 -0.45
C TYR A 52 -0.86 6.63 -1.32
N LEU A 53 0.41 6.25 -1.52
CA LEU A 53 1.38 7.00 -2.32
C LEU A 53 0.92 7.13 -3.78
N GLY A 54 0.36 6.06 -4.36
CA GLY A 54 -0.23 6.07 -5.69
C GLY A 54 -1.38 7.07 -5.80
N LEU A 55 -2.30 7.07 -4.84
CA LEU A 55 -3.39 8.05 -4.78
C LEU A 55 -2.88 9.49 -4.62
N ALA A 56 -1.88 9.71 -3.76
CA ALA A 56 -1.27 11.03 -3.55
C ALA A 56 -0.52 11.56 -4.78
N TRP A 57 0.00 10.66 -5.61
CA TRP A 57 0.62 10.97 -6.90
C TRP A 57 -0.43 11.30 -7.97
N LEU A 58 -1.52 10.54 -8.05
CA LEU A 58 -2.64 10.77 -8.99
C LEU A 58 -3.42 12.05 -8.67
N ALA A 59 -3.68 12.31 -7.39
CA ALA A 59 -4.50 13.43 -6.92
C ALA A 59 -3.72 14.37 -5.99
N PRO A 60 -2.71 15.10 -6.50
CA PRO A 60 -1.79 15.90 -5.68
C PRO A 60 -2.45 17.05 -4.91
N ARG A 61 -3.63 17.51 -5.35
CA ARG A 61 -4.40 18.58 -4.68
C ARG A 61 -5.41 18.05 -3.65
N ALA A 62 -5.61 16.74 -3.58
CA ALA A 62 -6.54 16.17 -2.61
C ALA A 62 -6.03 16.32 -1.17
N ARG A 63 -6.97 16.42 -0.22
CA ARG A 63 -6.65 16.51 1.21
C ARG A 63 -6.07 15.17 1.67
N PRO A 64 -4.98 15.15 2.48
CA PRO A 64 -4.36 13.90 2.96
C PRO A 64 -5.35 12.94 3.63
N LEU A 65 -6.32 13.47 4.40
CA LEU A 65 -7.35 12.66 5.07
C LEU A 65 -8.29 11.95 4.07
N ARG A 66 -8.63 12.60 2.94
CA ARG A 66 -9.45 11.97 1.90
C ARG A 66 -8.70 10.84 1.21
N LEU A 67 -7.41 11.03 0.94
CA LEU A 67 -6.54 10.00 0.37
C LEU A 67 -6.38 8.82 1.34
N ALA A 68 -6.25 9.09 2.64
CA ALA A 68 -6.16 8.06 3.66
C ALA A 68 -7.44 7.22 3.73
N ALA A 69 -8.61 7.88 3.79
CA ALA A 69 -9.90 7.18 3.79
C ALA A 69 -10.09 6.33 2.52
N LEU A 70 -9.72 6.86 1.35
CA LEU A 70 -9.81 6.10 0.09
C LEU A 70 -8.84 4.93 0.04
N ALA A 71 -7.60 5.11 0.49
CA ALA A 71 -6.62 4.03 0.55
C ALA A 71 -7.09 2.90 1.48
N LEU A 72 -7.57 3.23 2.68
CA LEU A 72 -8.15 2.27 3.62
C LEU A 72 -9.35 1.54 3.02
N ALA A 73 -10.27 2.27 2.40
CA ALA A 73 -11.43 1.66 1.74
C ALA A 73 -11.01 0.68 0.64
N ILE A 74 -10.03 1.03 -0.19
CA ILE A 74 -9.47 0.12 -1.20
C ILE A 74 -8.89 -1.13 -0.54
N CYS A 75 -8.06 -0.97 0.49
CA CYS A 75 -7.43 -2.10 1.18
C CYS A 75 -8.48 -3.05 1.78
N TRP A 76 -9.48 -2.50 2.48
CA TRP A 76 -10.52 -3.30 3.11
C TRP A 76 -11.46 -3.94 2.10
N LEU A 77 -11.75 -3.29 0.97
CA LEU A 77 -12.53 -3.91 -0.11
C LEU A 77 -11.76 -5.05 -0.78
N VAL A 78 -10.46 -4.88 -0.99
CA VAL A 78 -9.59 -5.95 -1.50
C VAL A 78 -9.57 -7.12 -0.52
N GLU A 79 -9.40 -6.87 0.77
CA GLU A 79 -9.41 -7.89 1.82
C GLU A 79 -10.76 -8.60 1.90
N ALA A 80 -11.87 -7.85 1.94
CA ALA A 80 -13.22 -8.40 1.95
C ALA A 80 -13.54 -9.20 0.67
N SER A 81 -12.95 -8.82 -0.48
CA SER A 81 -13.11 -9.57 -1.72
C SER A 81 -12.62 -11.01 -1.61
N GLN A 82 -11.73 -11.32 -0.67
CA GLN A 82 -11.19 -12.68 -0.47
C GLN A 82 -12.24 -13.64 0.11
N LEU A 83 -13.28 -13.10 0.78
CA LEU A 83 -14.45 -13.88 1.20
C LEU A 83 -15.35 -14.25 0.01
N TYR A 84 -15.22 -13.54 -1.11
CA TYR A 84 -15.96 -13.81 -2.34
C TYR A 84 -15.16 -14.77 -3.25
N ARG A 85 -15.64 -16.02 -3.35
CA ARG A 85 -15.00 -17.12 -4.08
C ARG A 85 -15.63 -17.39 -5.44
N ALA A 86 -15.64 -16.38 -6.30
CA ALA A 86 -16.10 -16.55 -7.68
C ALA A 86 -14.98 -17.13 -8.58
N PRO A 87 -15.28 -18.05 -9.52
CA PRO A 87 -14.26 -18.69 -10.36
C PRO A 87 -13.38 -17.71 -11.14
N TRP A 88 -13.97 -16.63 -11.66
CA TRP A 88 -13.22 -15.60 -12.39
C TRP A 88 -12.25 -14.82 -11.48
N LEU A 89 -12.63 -14.59 -10.23
CA LEU A 89 -11.80 -13.85 -9.27
C LEU A 89 -10.69 -14.74 -8.71
N ASP A 90 -10.98 -16.02 -8.49
CA ASP A 90 -9.97 -17.00 -8.09
C ASP A 90 -8.96 -17.25 -9.24
N ALA A 91 -9.40 -17.25 -10.50
CA ALA A 91 -8.50 -17.29 -11.65
C ALA A 91 -7.56 -16.07 -11.70
N LEU A 92 -8.06 -14.87 -11.38
CA LEU A 92 -7.21 -13.68 -11.24
C LEU A 92 -6.19 -13.84 -10.11
N ARG A 93 -6.61 -14.32 -8.93
CA ARG A 93 -5.72 -14.57 -7.77
C ARG A 93 -4.67 -15.64 -8.04
N ALA A 94 -4.93 -16.58 -8.95
CA ALA A 94 -3.97 -17.59 -9.36
C ALA A 94 -2.80 -17.01 -10.17
N THR A 95 -2.95 -15.81 -10.73
CA THR A 95 -1.83 -15.10 -11.37
C THR A 95 -0.92 -14.46 -10.33
N THR A 96 0.38 -14.33 -10.61
CA THR A 96 1.34 -13.70 -9.69
C THR A 96 0.93 -12.27 -9.31
N LEU A 97 0.50 -11.47 -10.29
CA LEU A 97 0.07 -10.10 -10.05
C LEU A 97 -1.22 -10.04 -9.25
N GLY A 98 -2.20 -10.90 -9.57
CA GLY A 98 -3.45 -10.97 -8.82
C GLY A 98 -3.23 -11.44 -7.39
N HIS A 99 -2.34 -12.40 -7.14
CA HIS A 99 -1.99 -12.83 -5.79
C HIS A 99 -1.36 -11.69 -4.97
N LEU A 100 -0.44 -10.92 -5.57
CA LEU A 100 0.20 -9.78 -4.90
C LEU A 100 -0.78 -8.62 -4.65
N ALA A 101 -1.72 -8.38 -5.55
CA ALA A 101 -2.66 -7.27 -5.46
C ALA A 101 -3.91 -7.58 -4.64
N LEU A 102 -4.42 -8.82 -4.71
CA LEU A 102 -5.72 -9.20 -4.12
C LEU A 102 -5.59 -10.10 -2.88
N GLY A 103 -4.44 -10.73 -2.67
CA GLY A 103 -4.26 -11.74 -1.64
C GLY A 103 -5.10 -13.01 -1.89
N SER A 104 -5.06 -13.94 -0.94
CA SER A 104 -5.70 -15.25 -1.06
C SER A 104 -6.60 -15.66 0.10
N THR A 105 -6.38 -15.09 1.30
CA THR A 105 -6.99 -15.54 2.54
C THR A 105 -7.22 -14.36 3.47
N PHE A 106 -8.44 -14.23 3.96
CA PHE A 106 -8.84 -13.11 4.79
C PHE A 106 -8.23 -13.19 6.19
N VAL A 107 -7.55 -12.12 6.61
CA VAL A 107 -6.92 -12.02 7.94
C VAL A 107 -7.29 -10.70 8.61
N TRP A 108 -7.89 -10.78 9.80
CA TRP A 108 -8.30 -9.58 10.57
C TRP A 108 -7.14 -8.64 10.91
N MET A 109 -5.95 -9.18 11.15
CA MET A 109 -4.75 -8.38 11.44
C MET A 109 -4.29 -7.55 10.26
N ASP A 110 -4.65 -7.93 9.04
CA ASP A 110 -4.27 -7.18 7.85
C ASP A 110 -5.01 -5.84 7.83
N LEU A 111 -6.24 -5.77 8.36
CA LEU A 111 -6.97 -4.50 8.53
C LEU A 111 -6.18 -3.51 9.40
N LEU A 112 -5.53 -4.00 10.45
CA LEU A 112 -4.67 -3.18 11.31
C LEU A 112 -3.37 -2.80 10.60
N ALA A 113 -2.73 -3.74 9.89
CA ALA A 113 -1.54 -3.48 9.08
C ALA A 113 -1.82 -2.38 8.05
N TYR A 114 -2.96 -2.45 7.36
CA TYR A 114 -3.39 -1.46 6.40
C TYR A 114 -3.61 -0.09 7.04
N ALA A 115 -4.21 -0.03 8.24
CA ALA A 115 -4.38 1.21 8.98
C ALA A 115 -3.03 1.86 9.34
N VAL A 116 -2.06 1.06 9.79
CA VAL A 116 -0.69 1.54 10.09
C VAL A 116 0.00 2.06 8.83
N GLY A 117 -0.06 1.31 7.72
CA GLY A 117 0.51 1.70 6.44
C GLY A 117 -0.05 3.01 5.90
N VAL A 118 -1.38 3.15 5.91
CA VAL A 118 -2.06 4.38 5.49
C VAL A 118 -1.73 5.56 6.41
N ALA A 119 -1.69 5.34 7.73
CA ALA A 119 -1.34 6.40 8.68
C ALA A 119 0.10 6.91 8.45
N ALA A 120 1.05 6.01 8.21
CA ALA A 120 2.42 6.36 7.84
C ALA A 120 2.47 7.17 6.54
N GLY A 121 1.74 6.74 5.50
CA GLY A 121 1.65 7.45 4.23
C GLY A 121 1.08 8.87 4.39
N ALA A 122 0.00 9.00 5.15
CA ALA A 122 -0.62 10.29 5.44
C ALA A 122 0.28 11.23 6.24
N TRP A 123 1.04 10.69 7.19
CA TRP A 123 2.03 11.45 7.95
C TRP A 123 3.16 11.94 7.05
N LEU A 124 3.76 11.06 6.24
CA LEU A 124 4.83 11.41 5.32
C LEU A 124 4.40 12.45 4.27
N ASP A 125 3.22 12.28 3.66
CA ASP A 125 2.70 13.26 2.69
C ASP A 125 2.40 14.60 3.36
N ARG A 126 1.94 14.60 4.62
CA ARG A 126 1.76 15.86 5.36
C ARG A 126 3.09 16.55 5.64
N CYS A 127 4.14 15.82 5.96
CA CYS A 127 5.49 16.37 6.14
C CYS A 127 6.06 16.91 4.82
N ALA A 128 5.85 16.21 3.70
CA ALA A 128 6.33 16.63 2.38
C ALA A 128 5.56 17.82 1.76
N ARG A 129 4.40 18.18 2.33
CA ARG A 129 3.57 19.33 1.93
C ARG A 129 3.84 20.60 2.75
N ARG A 130 4.56 20.49 3.87
CA ARG A 130 5.00 21.63 4.67
C ARG A 130 6.26 22.23 4.07
#